data_AF-A0A2X2J2Z0-F1
#
_entry.id   AF-A0A2X2J2Z0-F1
#
_cell.length_a   1.000
_cell.length_b   1.000
_cell.length_c   1.000
_cell.angle_alpha   90.00
_cell.angle_beta   90.00
_cell.angle_gamma   90.00
#
_symmetry.space_group_name_H-M   'P 1'
#
loop_
_entity.id
_entity.type
_entity.pdbx_description
1 polymer ?
#
loop_
_entity_poly.entity_id
_entity_poly.type
_entity_poly.pdbx_seq_one_letter_code
_entity_poly.pdbx_strand_id
1 'polypeptide(L)'
;MRYNGGGYVDAAAYLADKIINSAGDGKLMFKYDLNKYLTTQKNNGNPDFQDIYYSKRNNLELTSVYFIVSKNTASAAELLINVLRPYLNVKLIAEQSATYGKPVGFFEKKILNKISFWPASFKLINSAGISDYWNGIAADKIGVNDYGFSDFGDPTESMIATALDYAAPNRTLKASEKTAKHKIKKITIPTNENNIPERGMIKLLNK
;
A
#
# COMPACT_ATOMS: atom_id res chain seq x y z
N MET A 1 -1.01 -5.70 -6.05
CA MET A 1 -0.96 -4.25 -5.71
C MET A 1 0.08 -3.45 -6.51
N ARG A 2 0.88 -4.08 -7.40
CA ARG A 2 1.97 -3.43 -8.17
C ARG A 2 1.62 -2.16 -8.92
N TYR A 3 0.38 -1.92 -9.32
CA TYR A 3 -0.04 -0.69 -10.01
C TYR A 3 -1.08 0.13 -9.23
N ASN A 4 -1.25 -0.12 -7.93
CA ASN A 4 -2.26 0.53 -7.11
C ASN A 4 -1.69 1.73 -6.34
N GLY A 5 -1.94 2.94 -6.84
CA GLY A 5 -1.52 4.21 -6.22
C GLY A 5 -2.32 4.64 -4.98
N GLY A 6 -3.23 3.80 -4.49
CA GLY A 6 -4.07 4.06 -3.31
C GLY A 6 -5.53 4.23 -3.67
N GLY A 7 -6.20 5.16 -2.98
CA GLY A 7 -7.64 5.37 -3.10
C GLY A 7 -8.28 5.68 -1.75
N TYR A 8 -9.50 5.20 -1.55
CA TYR A 8 -10.26 5.40 -0.31
C TYR A 8 -9.72 4.53 0.82
N VAL A 9 -9.58 5.14 2.01
CA VAL A 9 -9.24 4.44 3.26
C VAL A 9 -10.29 3.36 3.58
N ASP A 10 -11.57 3.66 3.36
CA ASP A 10 -12.67 2.72 3.64
C ASP A 10 -12.61 1.47 2.77
N ALA A 11 -12.14 1.60 1.52
CA ALA A 11 -11.95 0.45 0.63
C ALA A 11 -10.81 -0.47 1.14
N ALA A 12 -9.73 0.13 1.68
CA ALA A 12 -8.66 -0.64 2.31
C ALA A 12 -9.14 -1.33 3.59
N ALA A 13 -9.91 -0.63 4.44
CA ALA A 13 -10.50 -1.21 5.65
C ALA A 13 -11.46 -2.37 5.32
N TYR A 14 -12.34 -2.18 4.34
CA TYR A 14 -13.26 -3.22 3.86
C TYR A 14 -12.52 -4.47 3.37
N LEU A 15 -11.43 -4.30 2.60
CA LEU A 15 -10.63 -5.42 2.13
C LEU A 15 -9.87 -6.08 3.28
N ALA A 16 -9.42 -5.32 4.28
CA ALA A 16 -8.76 -5.86 5.46
C ALA A 16 -9.70 -6.77 6.26
N ASP A 17 -10.97 -6.40 6.45
CA ASP A 17 -12.02 -7.23 7.07
C ASP A 17 -12.26 -8.56 6.35
N LYS A 18 -12.03 -8.59 5.03
CA LYS A 18 -12.18 -9.79 4.19
C LYS A 18 -10.95 -10.70 4.20
N ILE A 19 -9.80 -10.21 4.66
CA ILE A 19 -8.53 -10.93 4.69
C ILE A 19 -8.15 -11.38 6.11
N ILE A 20 -8.51 -10.59 7.12
CA ILE A 20 -8.13 -10.83 8.53
C ILE A 20 -8.63 -12.21 9.01
N ASN A 21 -7.83 -12.84 9.87
CA ASN A 21 -8.18 -14.07 10.56
C ASN A 21 -8.88 -13.78 11.91
N SER A 22 -9.31 -14.83 12.60
CA SER A 22 -9.99 -14.73 13.90
C SER A 22 -9.15 -14.03 14.99
N ALA A 23 -7.81 -14.06 14.91
CA ALA A 23 -6.94 -13.42 15.88
C ALA A 23 -7.01 -11.88 15.84
N GLY A 24 -7.32 -11.31 14.67
CA GLY A 24 -7.48 -9.86 14.49
C GLY A 24 -8.91 -9.36 14.68
N ASP A 25 -9.91 -10.24 14.77
CA ASP A 25 -11.31 -9.84 14.85
C ASP A 25 -11.62 -9.02 16.11
N GLY A 26 -12.37 -7.93 15.95
CA GLY A 26 -12.66 -6.96 17.00
C GLY A 26 -11.45 -6.19 17.54
N LYS A 27 -10.24 -6.39 16.99
CA LYS A 27 -9.04 -5.63 17.39
C LYS A 27 -8.94 -4.32 16.65
N LEU A 28 -8.16 -3.39 17.19
CA LEU A 28 -7.86 -2.13 16.52
C LEU A 28 -7.22 -2.43 15.14
N MET A 29 -7.77 -1.83 14.10
CA MET A 29 -7.23 -1.84 12.74
C MET A 29 -6.29 -0.65 12.58
N PHE A 30 -6.81 0.56 12.78
CA PHE A 30 -6.02 1.78 12.82
C PHE A 30 -6.72 2.90 13.58
N LYS A 31 -5.94 3.89 13.98
CA LYS A 31 -6.42 5.18 14.50
C LYS A 31 -5.86 6.35 13.70
N TYR A 32 -6.56 7.47 13.76
CA TYR A 32 -6.16 8.70 13.09
C TYR A 32 -5.16 9.51 13.92
N ASP A 33 -4.08 9.93 13.27
CA ASP A 33 -3.19 11.00 13.73
C ASP A 33 -3.43 12.22 12.86
N LEU A 34 -4.13 13.21 13.41
CA LEU A 34 -4.73 14.32 12.68
C LEU A 34 -3.86 15.57 12.74
N ASN A 35 -3.92 16.38 11.69
CA ASN A 35 -3.39 17.74 11.78
C ASN A 35 -4.21 18.57 12.80
N LYS A 36 -3.60 19.66 13.30
CA LYS A 36 -4.19 20.48 14.38
C LYS A 36 -5.64 20.93 14.12
N TYR A 37 -5.99 21.21 12.87
CA TYR A 37 -7.33 21.71 12.52
C TYR A 37 -8.38 20.62 12.64
N LEU A 38 -8.07 19.40 12.18
CA LEU A 38 -8.96 18.26 12.29
C LEU A 38 -9.01 17.72 13.74
N THR A 39 -7.90 17.82 14.48
CA THR A 39 -7.88 17.53 15.93
C THR A 39 -8.87 18.42 16.69
N THR A 40 -8.89 19.73 16.42
CA THR A 40 -9.89 20.64 17.02
C THR A 40 -11.32 20.23 16.67
N GLN A 41 -11.59 19.84 15.42
CA GLN A 41 -12.92 19.38 15.01
C GLN A 41 -13.34 18.11 15.74
N LYS A 42 -12.45 17.11 15.83
CA LYS A 42 -12.69 15.88 16.59
C LYS A 42 -13.00 16.18 18.06
N ASN A 43 -12.20 17.05 18.70
CA ASN A 43 -12.39 17.42 20.10
C ASN A 43 -13.70 18.19 20.36
N ASN A 44 -14.23 18.86 19.34
CA ASN A 44 -15.53 19.54 19.38
C ASN A 44 -16.70 18.59 19.07
N GLY A 45 -16.47 17.28 19.09
CA GLY A 45 -17.52 16.27 18.94
C GLY A 45 -17.80 15.85 17.50
N ASN A 46 -16.93 16.16 16.53
CA ASN A 46 -17.06 15.57 15.19
C ASN A 46 -16.92 14.03 15.32
N PRO A 47 -17.94 13.24 14.91
CA PRO A 47 -17.89 11.79 14.98
C PRO A 47 -16.91 11.19 13.96
N ASP A 48 -16.45 11.96 12.97
CA ASP A 48 -15.41 11.50 12.04
C ASP A 48 -14.10 11.26 12.81
N PHE A 49 -13.25 10.37 12.27
CA PHE A 49 -11.92 10.06 12.81
C PHE A 49 -11.90 9.28 14.14
N GLN A 50 -12.94 8.49 14.40
CA GLN A 50 -12.87 7.45 15.43
C GLN A 50 -11.87 6.35 15.05
N ASP A 51 -11.44 5.62 16.07
CA ASP A 51 -10.64 4.42 15.89
C ASP A 51 -11.45 3.36 15.13
N ILE A 52 -10.80 2.74 14.16
CA ILE A 52 -11.41 1.71 13.31
C ILE A 52 -10.95 0.35 13.80
N TYR A 53 -11.90 -0.55 14.02
CA TYR A 53 -11.68 -1.92 14.48
C TYR A 53 -12.03 -2.90 13.37
N TYR A 54 -11.34 -4.04 13.35
CA TYR A 54 -11.66 -5.13 12.45
C TYR A 54 -13.05 -5.69 12.73
N SER A 55 -13.77 -6.00 11.65
CA SER A 55 -14.98 -6.79 11.66
C SER A 55 -14.81 -7.91 10.65
N LYS A 56 -14.38 -9.10 11.08
CA LYS A 56 -14.10 -10.21 10.16
C LYS A 56 -15.35 -10.57 9.35
N ARG A 57 -15.23 -10.56 8.00
CA ARG A 57 -16.34 -10.85 7.07
C ARG A 57 -16.04 -12.00 6.11
N ASN A 58 -15.35 -13.02 6.58
CA ASN A 58 -14.93 -14.18 5.80
C ASN A 58 -14.84 -15.44 6.69
N ASN A 59 -14.81 -16.63 6.06
CA ASN A 59 -14.64 -17.93 6.73
C ASN A 59 -13.20 -18.48 6.61
N LEU A 60 -12.24 -17.66 6.21
CA LEU A 60 -10.84 -18.04 6.05
C LEU A 60 -10.08 -17.81 7.37
N GLU A 61 -9.12 -18.67 7.65
CA GLU A 61 -8.18 -18.52 8.77
C GLU A 61 -6.76 -18.43 8.21
N LEU A 62 -6.53 -17.37 7.44
CA LEU A 62 -5.24 -17.14 6.80
C LEU A 62 -4.17 -16.94 7.87
N THR A 63 -3.00 -17.54 7.66
CA THR A 63 -1.80 -17.30 8.46
C THR A 63 -0.81 -16.41 7.74
N SER A 64 -0.81 -16.44 6.40
CA SER A 64 0.09 -15.67 5.55
C SER A 64 -0.66 -14.99 4.41
N VAL A 65 -0.17 -13.81 3.98
CA VAL A 65 -0.66 -13.08 2.81
C VAL A 65 0.53 -12.53 2.02
N TYR A 66 0.53 -12.77 0.71
CA TYR A 66 1.60 -12.32 -0.19
C TYR A 66 1.12 -11.16 -1.05
N PHE A 67 1.80 -10.02 -0.96
CA PHE A 67 1.52 -8.84 -1.77
C PHE A 67 2.56 -8.68 -2.87
N ILE A 68 2.08 -8.68 -4.11
CA ILE A 68 2.86 -8.23 -5.26
C ILE A 68 2.77 -6.70 -5.33
N VAL A 69 3.90 -6.02 -5.17
CA VAL A 69 3.99 -4.56 -5.03
C VAL A 69 5.05 -3.96 -5.96
N SER A 70 5.06 -2.63 -6.07
CA SER A 70 6.11 -1.88 -6.75
C SER A 70 6.27 -0.49 -6.12
N LYS A 71 7.18 0.33 -6.66
CA LYS A 71 7.27 1.77 -6.33
C LYS A 71 5.96 2.54 -6.56
N ASN A 72 5.00 2.01 -7.32
CA ASN A 72 3.69 2.64 -7.55
C ASN A 72 2.64 2.24 -6.52
N THR A 73 2.92 1.26 -5.65
CA THR A 73 2.04 0.88 -4.55
C THR A 73 2.05 1.98 -3.49
N ALA A 74 0.95 2.70 -3.29
CA ALA A 74 0.95 3.91 -2.45
C ALA A 74 -0.31 4.07 -1.58
N SER A 75 -0.20 4.86 -0.50
CA SER A 75 -1.34 5.39 0.25
C SER A 75 -2.27 4.30 0.79
N ALA A 76 -3.57 4.28 0.44
CA ALA A 76 -4.51 3.27 0.95
C ALA A 76 -4.08 1.82 0.65
N ALA A 77 -3.31 1.58 -0.43
CA ALA A 77 -2.71 0.28 -0.71
C ALA A 77 -1.66 -0.12 0.33
N GLU A 78 -0.83 0.84 0.76
CA GLU A 78 0.16 0.66 1.81
C GLU A 78 -0.51 0.53 3.18
N LEU A 79 -1.62 1.25 3.42
CA LEU A 79 -2.42 1.09 4.62
C LEU A 79 -2.89 -0.36 4.78
N LEU A 80 -3.48 -0.96 3.74
CA LEU A 80 -3.94 -2.36 3.77
C LEU A 80 -2.82 -3.31 4.20
N ILE A 81 -1.63 -3.14 3.63
CA ILE A 81 -0.44 -3.92 4.00
C ILE A 81 -0.08 -3.67 5.48
N ASN A 82 -0.05 -2.40 5.89
CA ASN A 82 0.35 -1.99 7.23
C ASN A 82 -0.57 -2.53 8.32
N VAL A 83 -1.89 -2.52 8.10
CA VAL A 83 -2.87 -2.92 9.13
C VAL A 83 -2.92 -4.44 9.33
N LEU A 84 -2.63 -5.23 8.29
CA LEU A 84 -2.64 -6.69 8.37
C LEU A 84 -1.40 -7.29 9.05
N ARG A 85 -0.25 -6.59 8.98
CA ARG A 85 1.05 -7.04 9.52
C ARG A 85 1.04 -7.48 10.99
N PRO A 86 0.32 -6.83 11.92
CA PRO A 86 0.29 -7.25 13.32
C PRO A 86 -0.36 -8.61 13.56
N TYR A 87 -1.18 -9.11 12.63
CA TYR A 87 -2.03 -10.30 12.83
C TYR A 87 -1.75 -11.42 11.83
N LEU A 88 -1.08 -11.13 10.71
CA LEU A 88 -0.78 -12.06 9.64
C LEU A 88 0.71 -12.00 9.26
N ASN A 89 1.26 -13.12 8.80
CA ASN A 89 2.56 -13.14 8.14
C ASN A 89 2.45 -12.52 6.75
N VAL A 90 2.70 -11.22 6.66
CA VAL A 90 2.61 -10.45 5.42
C VAL A 90 3.96 -10.42 4.72
N LYS A 91 4.01 -10.88 3.47
CA LYS A 91 5.22 -10.93 2.63
C LYS A 91 5.07 -10.09 1.37
N LEU A 92 6.06 -9.28 1.04
CA LEU A 92 6.06 -8.41 -0.14
C LEU A 92 7.05 -8.91 -1.20
N ILE A 93 6.56 -9.04 -2.43
CA ILE A 93 7.34 -9.41 -3.62
C ILE A 93 7.33 -8.23 -4.57
N ALA A 94 8.51 -7.83 -5.02
CA ALA A 94 8.70 -6.64 -5.82
C ALA A 94 9.92 -6.75 -6.76
N GLU A 95 9.89 -5.93 -7.80
CA GLU A 95 11.07 -5.67 -8.64
C GLU A 95 12.07 -4.80 -7.86
N GLN A 96 11.57 -3.77 -7.18
CA GLN A 96 12.34 -2.76 -6.44
C GLN A 96 12.25 -2.98 -4.93
N SER A 97 13.03 -2.24 -4.14
CA SER A 97 13.22 -2.51 -2.71
C SER A 97 12.03 -2.21 -1.79
N ALA A 98 11.11 -1.34 -2.20
CA ALA A 98 9.99 -0.89 -1.37
C ALA A 98 8.79 -0.39 -2.19
N THR A 99 7.68 -0.16 -1.48
CA THR A 99 6.51 0.59 -1.98
C THR A 99 6.81 2.09 -2.08
N TYR A 100 5.83 2.93 -2.47
CA TYR A 100 6.04 4.36 -2.73
C TYR A 100 6.43 5.18 -1.48
N GLY A 101 5.83 4.90 -0.32
CA GLY A 101 6.08 5.63 0.92
C GLY A 101 5.19 6.87 1.11
N LYS A 102 3.86 6.70 1.04
CA LYS A 102 2.88 7.77 1.27
C LYS A 102 1.97 7.45 2.46
N PRO A 103 2.45 7.60 3.71
CA PRO A 103 1.67 7.33 4.92
C PRO A 103 0.69 8.44 5.32
N VAL A 104 0.27 9.28 4.37
CA VAL A 104 -0.61 10.44 4.61
C VAL A 104 -1.84 10.43 3.71
N GLY A 105 -2.94 10.89 4.27
CA GLY A 105 -4.20 11.16 3.58
C GLY A 105 -4.53 12.65 3.53
N PHE A 106 -5.50 12.99 2.69
CA PHE A 106 -5.83 14.37 2.33
C PHE A 106 -7.34 14.54 2.28
N PHE A 107 -7.83 15.67 2.77
CA PHE A 107 -9.18 16.15 2.49
C PHE A 107 -9.10 17.40 1.64
N GLU A 108 -9.93 17.45 0.59
CA GLU A 108 -10.00 18.61 -0.29
C GLU A 108 -10.47 19.86 0.48
N LYS A 109 -9.81 20.97 0.21
CA LYS A 109 -10.26 22.32 0.55
C LYS A 109 -10.39 23.13 -0.73
N LYS A 110 -11.62 23.53 -1.04
CA LYS A 110 -11.92 24.37 -2.19
C LYS A 110 -11.70 25.83 -1.83
N ILE A 111 -10.83 26.51 -2.56
CA ILE A 111 -10.58 27.94 -2.41
C ILE A 111 -11.35 28.66 -3.51
N LEU A 112 -12.32 29.48 -3.10
CA LEU A 112 -13.19 30.28 -3.99
C LEU A 112 -13.86 29.44 -5.11
N ASN A 113 -14.06 28.14 -4.90
CA ASN A 113 -14.50 27.16 -5.90
C ASN A 113 -13.66 27.14 -7.20
N LYS A 114 -12.42 27.64 -7.16
CA LYS A 114 -11.51 27.74 -8.31
C LYS A 114 -10.26 26.88 -8.18
N ILE A 115 -9.87 26.57 -6.94
CA ILE A 115 -8.65 25.81 -6.65
C ILE A 115 -8.98 24.70 -5.66
N SER A 116 -8.59 23.48 -5.99
CA SER A 116 -8.65 22.33 -5.10
C SER A 116 -7.31 22.18 -4.39
N PHE A 117 -7.28 22.56 -3.11
CA PHE A 117 -6.12 22.41 -2.26
C PHE A 117 -6.21 21.12 -1.45
N TRP A 118 -5.16 20.29 -1.50
CA TRP A 118 -5.12 18.99 -0.82
C TRP A 118 -3.99 18.99 0.22
N PRO A 119 -4.22 19.57 1.43
CA PRO A 119 -3.24 19.55 2.51
C PRO A 119 -3.15 18.18 3.17
N ALA A 120 -1.95 17.79 3.60
CA ALA A 120 -1.77 16.63 4.45
C ALA A 120 -2.67 16.76 5.68
N SER A 121 -3.59 15.82 5.81
CA SER A 121 -4.71 15.90 6.73
C SER A 121 -4.56 14.95 7.91
N PHE A 122 -4.08 13.73 7.64
CA PHE A 122 -3.93 12.71 8.64
C PHE A 122 -2.85 11.69 8.27
N LYS A 123 -2.31 10.99 9.28
CA LYS A 123 -1.67 9.67 9.16
C LYS A 123 -2.59 8.63 9.81
N LEU A 124 -2.36 7.36 9.48
CA LEU A 124 -3.08 6.24 10.08
C LEU A 124 -2.07 5.33 10.79
N ILE A 125 -2.31 5.09 12.07
CA ILE A 125 -1.44 4.30 12.94
C ILE A 125 -2.11 2.95 13.15
N ASN A 126 -1.45 1.85 12.78
CA ASN A 126 -1.98 0.50 13.00
C ASN A 126 -1.96 0.11 14.50
N SER A 127 -2.46 -1.08 14.84
CA SER A 127 -2.46 -1.59 16.22
C SER A 127 -1.09 -1.75 16.86
N ALA A 128 -0.03 -1.86 16.07
CA ALA A 128 1.36 -1.94 16.53
C ALA A 128 2.03 -0.57 16.68
N GLY A 129 1.30 0.54 16.46
CA GLY A 129 1.86 1.89 16.55
C GLY A 129 2.63 2.34 15.30
N ILE A 130 2.54 1.61 14.19
CA ILE A 130 3.30 1.87 12.96
C ILE A 130 2.48 2.73 12.00
N SER A 131 3.07 3.85 11.59
CA SER A 131 2.57 4.72 10.51
C SER A 131 3.65 5.24 9.58
N ASP A 132 4.91 5.32 10.01
CA ASP A 132 5.91 6.18 9.38
C ASP A 132 6.76 5.46 8.31
N TYR A 133 6.10 4.81 7.35
CA TYR A 133 6.73 4.15 6.19
C TYR A 133 7.06 5.16 5.07
N TRP A 134 7.75 6.26 5.40
CA TRP A 134 8.05 7.36 4.46
C TRP A 134 8.94 6.98 3.28
N ASN A 135 9.76 5.94 3.45
CA ASN A 135 10.63 5.37 2.42
C ASN A 135 9.99 4.15 1.71
N GLY A 136 8.68 3.96 1.92
CA GLY A 136 7.97 2.76 1.50
C GLY A 136 8.07 1.63 2.51
N ILE A 137 7.18 0.67 2.35
CA ILE A 137 7.20 -0.61 3.04
C ILE A 137 8.19 -1.51 2.30
N ALA A 138 9.26 -1.93 2.98
CA ALA A 138 10.29 -2.77 2.42
C ALA A 138 9.74 -4.12 1.93
N ALA A 139 10.21 -4.56 0.77
CA ALA A 139 9.89 -5.85 0.19
C ALA A 139 10.77 -6.96 0.80
N ASP A 140 10.17 -8.14 1.04
CA ASP A 140 10.88 -9.33 1.50
C ASP A 140 11.65 -10.01 0.37
N LYS A 141 11.10 -9.96 -0.85
CA LYS A 141 11.69 -10.51 -2.06
C LYS A 141 11.78 -9.44 -3.14
N ILE A 142 13.01 -9.06 -3.47
CA ILE A 142 13.35 -8.02 -4.45
C ILE A 142 13.90 -8.63 -5.74
N GLY A 143 14.00 -7.82 -6.80
CA GLY A 143 14.61 -8.22 -8.07
C GLY A 143 13.78 -9.23 -8.87
N VAL A 144 12.50 -9.39 -8.54
CA VAL A 144 11.58 -10.22 -9.32
C VAL A 144 11.01 -9.36 -10.43
N ASN A 145 11.29 -9.73 -11.68
CA ASN A 145 10.88 -8.95 -12.84
C ASN A 145 9.35 -8.79 -12.88
N ASP A 146 8.87 -7.60 -13.22
CA ASP A 146 7.44 -7.37 -13.47
C ASP A 146 7.16 -7.56 -14.97
N TYR A 147 6.95 -8.80 -15.40
CA TYR A 147 6.81 -9.10 -16.82
C TYR A 147 5.41 -8.78 -17.34
N GLY A 148 5.20 -7.52 -17.71
CA GLY A 148 3.89 -6.98 -18.14
C GLY A 148 3.32 -7.53 -19.46
N PHE A 149 3.94 -8.55 -20.07
CA PHE A 149 3.40 -9.26 -21.23
C PHE A 149 2.71 -10.59 -20.88
N SER A 150 2.74 -11.00 -19.60
CA SER A 150 1.92 -12.10 -19.09
C SER A 150 0.56 -11.59 -18.63
N ASP A 151 -0.47 -12.41 -18.78
CA ASP A 151 -1.81 -12.11 -18.27
C ASP A 151 -1.83 -12.10 -16.74
N PHE A 152 -2.71 -11.29 -16.15
CA PHE A 152 -2.94 -11.32 -14.70
C PHE A 152 -3.47 -12.70 -14.28
N GLY A 153 -2.82 -13.31 -13.29
CA GLY A 153 -3.20 -14.63 -12.79
C GLY A 153 -2.45 -15.79 -13.46
N ASP A 154 -1.64 -15.53 -14.50
CA ASP A 154 -0.77 -16.53 -15.09
C ASP A 154 0.21 -17.06 -14.01
N PRO A 155 0.15 -18.35 -13.65
CA PRO A 155 1.01 -18.93 -12.61
C PRO A 155 2.49 -18.96 -13.01
N THR A 156 2.81 -18.71 -14.28
CA THR A 156 4.17 -18.66 -14.81
C THR A 156 4.75 -17.23 -14.85
N GLU A 157 3.94 -16.19 -14.61
CA GLU A 157 4.42 -14.82 -14.46
C GLU A 157 5.32 -14.70 -13.23
N SER A 158 6.48 -14.06 -13.36
CA SER A 158 7.56 -14.13 -12.37
C SER A 158 7.17 -13.75 -10.94
N MET A 159 6.37 -12.69 -10.74
CA MET A 159 5.93 -12.30 -9.40
C MET A 159 4.87 -13.24 -8.83
N ILE A 160 3.91 -13.71 -9.65
CA ILE A 160 2.92 -14.70 -9.22
C ILE A 160 3.58 -16.05 -8.93
N ALA A 161 4.46 -16.54 -9.80
CA ALA A 161 5.20 -17.77 -9.61
C ALA A 161 6.00 -17.73 -8.29
N THR A 162 6.65 -16.60 -7.99
CA THR A 162 7.35 -16.39 -6.72
C THR A 162 6.40 -16.46 -5.53
N ALA A 163 5.21 -15.85 -5.62
CA ALA A 163 4.22 -15.90 -4.55
C ALA A 163 3.69 -17.33 -4.33
N LEU A 164 3.46 -18.07 -5.41
CA LEU A 164 3.00 -19.46 -5.35
C LEU A 164 4.06 -20.38 -4.75
N ASP A 165 5.35 -20.17 -5.08
CA ASP A 165 6.46 -20.92 -4.50
C ASP A 165 6.56 -20.70 -2.97
N TYR A 166 6.36 -19.46 -2.51
CA TYR A 166 6.29 -19.19 -1.07
C TYR A 166 5.06 -19.78 -0.38
N ALA A 167 3.91 -19.78 -1.05
CA ALA A 167 2.67 -20.28 -0.47
C ALA A 167 2.61 -21.82 -0.43
N ALA A 168 3.26 -22.49 -1.38
CA ALA A 168 3.25 -23.94 -1.51
C ALA A 168 4.63 -24.46 -1.95
N PRO A 169 5.66 -24.36 -1.08
CA PRO A 169 6.99 -24.86 -1.39
C PRO A 169 6.88 -26.36 -1.70
N ASN A 170 7.55 -26.80 -2.77
CA ASN A 170 7.52 -28.16 -3.35
C ASN A 170 6.46 -28.44 -4.43
N ARG A 171 5.60 -27.48 -4.80
CA ARG A 171 4.87 -27.58 -6.08
C ARG A 171 5.77 -27.06 -7.21
N THR A 172 6.23 -27.93 -8.08
CA THR A 172 7.12 -27.58 -9.19
C THR A 172 6.36 -26.78 -10.27
N LEU A 173 6.15 -25.48 -10.05
CA LEU A 173 5.73 -24.56 -11.09
C LEU A 173 7.00 -24.01 -11.73
N LYS A 174 7.44 -24.61 -12.84
CA LYS A 174 8.58 -24.07 -13.60
C LYS A 174 8.17 -22.72 -14.19
N ALA A 175 8.61 -21.63 -13.56
CA ALA A 175 8.57 -20.31 -14.18
C ALA A 175 9.40 -20.34 -15.47
N SER A 176 8.83 -19.87 -16.57
CA SER A 176 9.57 -19.66 -17.81
C SER A 176 10.20 -18.27 -17.73
N GLU A 177 11.43 -18.19 -17.24
CA GLU A 177 12.24 -16.99 -17.47
C GLU A 177 12.75 -17.04 -18.91
N LYS A 178 12.04 -16.39 -19.84
CA LYS A 178 12.68 -15.97 -21.10
C LYS A 178 13.63 -14.84 -20.76
N THR A 179 14.89 -15.17 -20.48
CA THR A 179 15.95 -14.19 -20.27
C THR A 179 16.20 -13.40 -21.57
N ALA A 180 15.45 -12.33 -21.80
CA ALA A 180 15.80 -11.37 -22.83
C ALA A 180 17.00 -10.55 -22.32
N LYS A 181 18.21 -10.87 -22.79
CA LYS A 181 19.40 -10.03 -22.60
C LYS A 181 19.21 -8.72 -23.38
N HIS A 182 18.59 -7.72 -22.77
CA HIS A 182 18.61 -6.36 -23.30
C HIS A 182 19.74 -5.56 -22.62
N LYS A 183 20.74 -5.15 -23.41
CA LYS A 183 21.75 -4.18 -22.96
C LYS A 183 21.06 -2.83 -22.73
N ILE A 184 20.74 -2.51 -21.48
CA ILE A 184 20.30 -1.17 -21.10
C ILE A 184 21.54 -0.27 -21.11
N LYS A 185 21.57 0.71 -22.02
CA LYS A 185 22.51 1.82 -21.96
C LYS A 185 22.21 2.60 -20.67
N LYS A 186 23.14 2.61 -19.72
CA LYS A 186 23.05 3.49 -18.53
C LYS A 186 23.00 4.93 -19.03
N ILE A 187 21.82 5.55 -18.97
CA ILE A 187 21.68 6.99 -19.02
C ILE A 187 21.84 7.46 -17.57
N THR A 188 23.00 8.02 -17.27
CA THR A 188 23.25 8.70 -15.99
C THR A 188 22.50 10.03 -16.03
N ILE A 189 21.37 10.10 -15.33
CA ILE A 189 20.69 11.37 -15.06
C ILE A 189 21.31 11.94 -13.77
N PRO A 190 21.76 13.20 -13.74
CA PRO A 190 22.32 13.80 -12.54
C PRO A 190 21.27 13.80 -11.42
N THR A 191 21.67 13.33 -10.23
CA THR A 191 20.85 13.44 -9.02
C THR A 191 20.98 14.85 -8.50
N ASN A 192 19.95 15.69 -8.72
CA ASN A 192 19.78 16.88 -7.90
C ASN A 192 19.38 16.45 -6.48
N GLU A 193 20.12 16.94 -5.50
CA GLU A 193 19.85 16.81 -4.08
C GLU A 193 18.47 17.43 -3.76
N ASN A 194 17.70 16.75 -2.90
CA ASN A 194 16.28 16.98 -2.55
C ASN A 194 15.22 16.37 -3.49
N ASN A 195 15.34 15.08 -3.82
CA ASN A 195 14.24 14.29 -4.41
C ASN A 195 13.20 13.88 -3.35
N ILE A 196 12.44 14.83 -2.80
CA ILE A 196 11.13 14.48 -2.25
C ILE A 196 10.19 14.38 -3.46
N PRO A 197 9.72 13.17 -3.86
CA PRO A 197 8.84 13.05 -5.02
C PRO A 197 7.58 13.90 -4.80
N GLU A 198 7.13 14.61 -5.82
CA GLU A 198 5.90 15.41 -5.77
C GLU A 198 4.73 14.52 -5.33
N ARG A 199 4.18 14.76 -4.13
CA ARG A 199 3.20 13.84 -3.50
C ARG A 199 1.75 14.08 -3.94
N GLY A 200 1.55 14.81 -5.04
CA GLY A 200 0.24 15.19 -5.57
C GLY A 200 -0.50 16.20 -4.68
N MET A 201 0.23 17.14 -4.08
CA MET A 201 -0.31 18.17 -3.16
C MET A 201 -1.05 19.29 -3.89
N ILE A 202 -0.76 19.49 -5.18
CA ILE A 202 -1.40 20.49 -6.03
C ILE A 202 -1.95 19.75 -7.25
N LYS A 203 -3.25 19.93 -7.54
CA LYS A 203 -3.87 19.41 -8.76
C LYS A 203 -4.54 20.56 -9.48
N LEU A 204 -4.21 20.72 -10.76
CA LEU A 204 -4.93 21.65 -11.63
C LEU A 204 -6.29 21.03 -11.97
N LEU A 205 -7.35 21.82 -11.82
CA LEU A 205 -8.67 21.42 -12.30
C LEU A 205 -8.64 21.49 -13.83
N ASN A 206 -8.83 20.34 -14.49
CA ASN A 206 -9.09 20.35 -15.92
C ASN A 206 -10.45 21.01 -16.14
N LYS A 207 -10.48 22.02 -17.03
CA LYS A 207 -11.69 22.73 -17.44
C LYS A 207 -12.64 21.82 -18.22
#